data_AF-A0A453QAG8-F1
#
_entry.id   AF-A0A453QAG8-F1
#
_cell.length_a   1.000
_cell.length_b   1.000
_cell.length_c   1.000
_cell.angle_alpha   90.00
_cell.angle_beta   90.00
_cell.angle_gamma   90.00
#
_symmetry.space_group_name_H-M   'P 1'
#
loop_
_entity.id
_entity.type
_entity.pdbx_description
1 polymer ?
#
loop_
_entity_poly.entity_id
_entity_poly.type
_entity_poly.pdbx_seq_one_letter_code
_entity_poly.pdbx_strand_id
1 'polypeptide(L)' 'VSSRASIRDMCEQFMYEKFNAKIEMPIDKAMETLLRLGLVVELSTNGSSSSVIALPCPDAYEILKSRWDSLLEHKT' A
#
# COMPACT_ATOMS: atom_id res chain seq x y z
N VAL A 1 4.00 -0.86 12.71
CA VAL A 1 2.96 0.13 12.39
C VAL A 1 3.64 1.34 11.81
N SER A 2 3.28 1.78 10.62
CA SER A 2 3.94 2.89 9.90
C SER A 2 2.94 4.02 9.65
N SER A 3 3.38 5.26 9.44
CA SER A 3 2.49 6.31 8.94
C SER A 3 2.67 6.48 7.44
N ARG A 4 1.72 7.13 6.76
CA ARG A 4 1.90 7.49 5.34
C ARG A 4 3.17 8.31 5.11
N ALA A 5 3.44 9.28 5.99
CA ALA A 5 4.65 10.09 5.91
C ALA A 5 5.92 9.24 5.98
N SER A 6 6.04 8.32 6.94
CA SER A 6 7.23 7.46 7.04
C SER A 6 7.37 6.52 5.83
N ILE A 7 6.26 6.03 5.28
CA ILE A 7 6.28 5.19 4.07
C ILE A 7 6.79 6.00 2.87
N ARG A 8 6.33 7.25 2.72
CA ARG A 8 6.81 8.15 1.67
C ARG A 8 8.31 8.37 1.79
N ASP A 9 8.79 8.70 2.98
CA ASP A 9 10.20 8.97 3.23
C ASP A 9 11.07 7.75 2.87
N MET A 10 10.61 6.54 3.23
CA MET A 10 11.28 5.28 2.86
C MET A 10 11.30 5.06 1.33
N CYS A 11 10.19 5.36 0.64
CA CYS A 11 10.15 5.25 -0.82
C CYS A 11 11.09 6.25 -1.50
N GLU A 12 11.12 7.50 -1.03
CA GLU A 12 12.03 8.55 -1.55
C GLU A 12 13.49 8.17 -1.32
N GLN A 13 13.81 7.68 -0.12
CA GLN A 13 15.14 7.19 0.21
C GLN A 13 15.55 6.02 -0.71
N PHE A 14 14.67 5.05 -0.93
CA PHE A 14 14.93 3.94 -1.84
C PHE A 14 15.22 4.44 -3.26
N MET A 15 14.44 5.41 -3.75
CA MET A 15 14.62 5.98 -5.09
C MET A 15 15.97 6.70 -5.23
N TYR A 16 16.37 7.42 -4.20
CA TYR A 16 17.69 8.05 -4.16
C TYR A 16 18.81 7.01 -4.11
N GLU A 17 18.74 6.02 -3.22
CA GLU A 17 19.82 5.03 -3.05
C GLU A 17 19.99 4.11 -4.26
N LYS A 18 18.90 3.74 -4.94
CA LYS A 18 18.95 2.83 -6.09
C LYS A 18 19.15 3.52 -7.42
N PHE A 19 18.64 4.73 -7.56
CA PHE A 19 18.58 5.40 -8.85
C PHE A 19 19.19 6.81 -8.84
N ASN A 20 19.73 7.27 -7.70
CA ASN A 20 20.22 8.65 -7.49
C ASN A 20 19.16 9.71 -7.83
N ALA A 21 17.88 9.35 -7.68
CA ALA A 21 16.75 10.19 -8.05
C ALA A 21 16.17 10.88 -6.80
N LYS A 22 16.29 12.20 -6.74
CA LYS A 22 15.65 13.02 -5.70
C LYS A 22 14.26 13.44 -6.18
N ILE A 23 13.25 12.68 -5.78
CA ILE A 23 11.85 12.89 -6.18
C ILE A 23 10.96 12.95 -4.94
N GLU A 24 9.84 13.66 -5.05
CA GLU A 24 8.74 13.56 -4.09
C GLU A 24 7.87 12.36 -4.49
N MET A 25 7.72 11.38 -3.60
CA MET A 25 6.99 10.16 -3.93
C MET A 25 5.47 10.34 -3.76
N PRO A 26 4.67 10.22 -4.85
CA PRO A 26 3.22 10.38 -4.77
C PRO A 26 2.54 9.11 -4.28
N ILE A 27 2.70 8.78 -3.01
CA ILE A 27 2.23 7.51 -2.45
C ILE A 27 0.71 7.43 -2.25
N ASP A 28 -0.01 8.55 -2.22
CA ASP A 28 -1.43 8.55 -1.82
C ASP A 28 -2.32 7.68 -2.71
N LYS A 29 -2.13 7.73 -4.04
CA LYS A 29 -2.88 6.88 -4.98
C LYS A 29 -2.55 5.40 -4.81
N ALA A 30 -1.29 5.09 -4.52
CA ALA A 30 -0.88 3.73 -4.24
C ALA A 30 -1.51 3.23 -2.93
N MET A 31 -1.48 4.05 -1.88
CA MET A 31 -2.10 3.74 -0.59
C MET A 31 -3.60 3.53 -0.69
N GLU A 32 -4.32 4.40 -1.40
CA GLU A 32 -5.75 4.25 -1.65
C GLU A 32 -6.06 2.93 -2.38
N THR A 33 -5.24 2.59 -3.36
CA THR A 33 -5.36 1.31 -4.08
C THR A 33 -5.17 0.13 -3.14
N LEU A 34 -4.13 0.14 -2.29
CA LEU A 34 -3.86 -0.93 -1.34
C LEU A 34 -4.98 -1.09 -0.30
N LEU A 35 -5.55 0.02 0.19
CA LEU A 35 -6.71 0.04 1.08
C LEU A 35 -7.94 -0.57 0.40
N ARG A 36 -8.24 -0.15 -0.84
CA ARG A 36 -9.36 -0.68 -1.63
C ARG A 36 -9.19 -2.17 -1.95
N LEU A 37 -7.93 -2.61 -2.12
CA LEU A 37 -7.58 -4.01 -2.29
C LEU A 37 -7.67 -4.81 -0.98
N GLY A 38 -7.84 -4.15 0.16
CA GLY A 38 -7.88 -4.79 1.47
C GLY A 38 -6.52 -5.35 1.90
N LEU A 39 -5.43 -4.87 1.29
CA LEU A 39 -4.05 -5.32 1.59
C LEU A 39 -3.43 -4.55 2.75
N VAL A 40 -4.03 -3.42 3.08
CA VAL A 40 -3.60 -2.50 4.13
C VAL A 40 -4.83 -2.09 4.94
N VAL A 41 -4.61 -1.88 6.24
CA VAL A 41 -5.58 -1.29 7.16
C VAL A 41 -5.03 0.03 7.66
N GLU A 42 -5.87 1.07 7.67
CA GLU A 42 -5.53 2.38 8.22
C GLU A 42 -6.39 2.65 9.46
N LEU A 43 -5.73 2.85 10.60
CA LEU A 43 -6.35 3.20 11.86
C LEU A 43 -6.23 4.70 12.05
N SER A 44 -7.36 5.40 12.10
CA SER A 44 -7.42 6.82 12.44
C SER A 44 -7.34 6.99 13.95
N THR A 45 -6.19 7.44 14.45
CA THR A 45 -6.08 7.99 15.81
C THR A 45 -6.53 9.46 15.78
N ASN A 46 -7.24 9.92 16.82
CA ASN A 46 -7.97 11.20 16.91
C ASN A 46 -7.08 12.49 16.90
N GLY A 47 -6.00 12.49 16.13
CA GLY A 47 -5.03 13.57 16.03
C GLY A 47 -3.96 13.25 14.99
N SER A 48 -4.26 13.53 13.72
CA SER A 48 -3.33 13.76 12.59
C SER A 48 -2.43 12.61 12.11
N SER A 49 -2.17 11.59 12.92
CA SER A 49 -1.32 10.46 12.54
C SER A 49 -2.16 9.20 12.39
N SER A 50 -2.46 8.84 11.14
CA SER A 50 -3.06 7.56 10.81
C SER A 50 -1.98 6.48 10.81
N SER A 51 -2.31 5.36 11.46
CA SER A 51 -1.41 4.22 11.58
C SER A 51 -1.77 3.22 10.49
N VAL A 52 -0.79 2.85 9.69
CA VAL A 52 -0.90 1.96 8.53
C VAL A 52 -0.32 0.60 8.92
N ILE A 53 -1.12 -0.44 8.69
CA ILE A 53 -0.78 -1.84 8.95
C ILE A 53 -0.98 -2.61 7.66
N ALA A 54 0.10 -3.21 7.14
CA ALA A 54 0.03 -4.11 6.00
C ALA A 54 -0.36 -5.52 6.46
N LEU A 55 -1.12 -6.24 5.63
CA LEU A 55 -1.35 -7.66 5.83
C LEU A 55 -0.07 -8.47 5.57
N PRO A 56 0.07 -9.64 6.21
CA PRO A 56 1.11 -10.61 5.84
C PRO A 56 1.05 -10.94 4.34
N CYS A 57 2.23 -11.15 3.74
CA CYS A 57 2.35 -11.45 2.31
C CYS A 57 1.53 -12.67 1.84
N PRO A 58 1.48 -13.80 2.59
CA PRO A 58 0.62 -14.93 2.21
C PRO A 58 -0.86 -14.57 2.12
N ASP A 59 -1.36 -13.78 3.08
CA ASP A 59 -2.76 -13.35 3.12
C ASP A 59 -3.07 -12.39 1.97
N ALA A 60 -2.16 -11.44 1.71
CA ALA A 60 -2.26 -10.52 0.59
C ALA A 60 -2.31 -11.26 -0.77
N TYR A 61 -1.51 -12.32 -0.91
CA TYR A 61 -1.51 -13.16 -2.11
C TYR A 61 -2.87 -13.84 -2.34
N GLU A 62 -3.44 -14.48 -1.31
CA GLU A 62 -4.74 -15.14 -1.44
C GLU A 62 -5.86 -14.15 -1.75
N ILE A 63 -5.84 -12.95 -1.15
CA ILE A 63 -6.80 -11.88 -1.47
C ILE A 63 -6.71 -11.48 -2.94
N LEU A 64 -5.50 -11.24 -3.45
CA LEU A 64 -5.29 -10.85 -4.84
C LEU A 64 -5.68 -11.95 -5.81
N LYS A 65 -5.33 -13.20 -5.51
CA LYS A 65 -5.68 -14.36 -6.32
C LYS A 65 -7.19 -14.55 -6.40
N SER A 66 -7.89 -14.57 -5.27
CA SER A 66 -9.35 -14.72 -5.24
C SER A 66 -10.05 -13.60 -6.03
N ARG A 67 -9.58 -12.35 -5.90
CA ARG A 67 -10.10 -11.24 -6.71
C ARG A 67 -9.86 -11.44 -8.20
N TRP A 68 -8.67 -11.91 -8.58
CA TRP A 68 -8.34 -12.19 -9.98
C TRP A 68 -9.22 -13.30 -10.56
N ASP A 69 -9.37 -14.41 -9.84
CA ASP A 69 -10.19 -15.55 -10.27
C ASP A 69 -11.65 -15.13 -10.50
N SER A 70 -12.22 -14.31 -9.60
CA SER A 70 -13.58 -13.75 -9.75
C SER A 70 -13.75 -12.88 -11.01
N LEU A 71 -12.71 -12.15 -11.43
CA LEU A 71 -12.75 -11.37 -12.68
C LEU A 71 -12.75 -12.26 -13.92
N LEU A 72 -12.16 -13.45 -13.85
CA LEU A 72 -12.14 -14.43 -14.93
C LEU A 72 -13.48 -15.15 -15.06
N GLU A 73 -14.09 -15.51 -13.93
CA GLU A 73 -15.41 -16.18 -13.90
C GLU A 73 -16.53 -15.29 -14.48
N HIS A 74 -16.44 -13.97 -14.33
CA HIS A 74 -17.39 -13.02 -14.93
C HIS A 74 -17.32 -12.91 -16.47
N LYS A 75 -16.32 -13.54 -17.11
CA LYS A 75 -16.03 -13.40 -18.54
C LYS A 75 -16.48 -14.61 -19.38
N THR A 76 -17.01 -15.65 -18.74
CA THR A 76 -17.55 -16.88 -19.33
C THR A 76 -19.02 -17.03 -19.01
#